data_AF-A0A2A2G3X8-F1
#
_entry.id   AF-A0A2A2G3X8-F1
#
_cell.length_a   1.000
_cell.length_b   1.000
_cell.length_c   1.000
_cell.angle_alpha   90.00
_cell.angle_beta   90.00
_cell.angle_gamma   90.00
#
_symmetry.space_group_name_H-M   'P 1'
#
loop_
_entity.id
_entity.type
_entity.pdbx_description
1 polymer ?
#
loop_
_entity_poly.entity_id
_entity_poly.type
_entity_poly.pdbx_seq_one_letter_code
_entity_poly.pdbx_strand_id
1 'polypeptide(L)'
;MALDADQPLFVISVAAEIAEMHPQTLRQYDRLGLVRPSRAPGRARRYSQRDIEKLQQIQVLSQQGVSLEGIRRILQLENQVAALRSRVAELSRELEDARDRAEESSRIFAAGVGGDVVRMARGARPRARKISQAVVLYRPPRQQER
;
A
#
# COMPACT_ATOMS: atom_id res chain seq x y z
N MET A 1 -2.40 26.94 -7.22
CA MET A 1 -3.72 26.28 -7.27
C MET A 1 -3.60 25.19 -8.33
N ALA A 2 -3.23 23.97 -7.93
CA ALA A 2 -3.15 22.86 -8.88
C ALA A 2 -4.58 22.48 -9.27
N LEU A 3 -4.92 22.56 -10.55
CA LEU A 3 -6.20 22.07 -11.04
C LEU A 3 -6.22 20.56 -10.76
N ASP A 4 -7.24 20.09 -10.04
CA ASP A 4 -7.43 18.66 -9.87
C ASP A 4 -7.60 18.02 -11.24
N ALA A 5 -6.66 17.16 -11.64
CA ALA A 5 -6.64 16.54 -12.96
C ALA A 5 -7.88 15.67 -13.24
N ASP A 6 -8.61 15.29 -12.18
CA ASP A 6 -9.88 14.56 -12.23
C ASP A 6 -11.11 15.48 -12.39
N GLN A 7 -10.96 16.80 -12.28
CA GLN A 7 -12.09 17.71 -12.36
C GLN A 7 -12.61 17.78 -13.81
N PRO A 8 -13.89 17.46 -14.06
CA PRO A 8 -14.44 17.39 -15.40
C PRO A 8 -14.81 18.79 -15.88
N LEU A 9 -13.83 19.51 -16.44
CA LEU A 9 -13.95 20.91 -16.87
C LEU A 9 -14.14 21.07 -18.39
N PHE A 10 -13.70 20.11 -19.19
CA PHE A 10 -13.63 20.25 -20.65
C PHE A 10 -14.89 19.70 -21.33
N VAL A 11 -15.54 20.52 -22.16
CA VAL A 11 -16.62 20.07 -23.04
C VAL A 11 -16.06 19.23 -24.20
N ILE A 12 -16.92 18.44 -24.86
CA ILE A 12 -16.49 17.53 -25.93
C ILE A 12 -15.73 18.21 -27.08
N SER A 13 -16.08 19.45 -27.45
CA SER A 13 -15.39 20.19 -28.51
C SER A 13 -13.95 20.52 -28.11
N VAL A 14 -13.77 21.05 -26.91
CA VAL A 14 -12.45 21.41 -26.36
C VAL A 14 -11.61 20.15 -26.13
N ALA A 15 -12.21 19.09 -25.58
CA ALA A 15 -11.51 17.81 -25.40
C ALA A 15 -11.07 17.19 -26.72
N ALA A 16 -11.88 17.31 -27.77
CA ALA A 16 -11.56 16.82 -29.11
C ALA A 16 -10.40 17.60 -29.74
N GLU A 17 -10.35 18.92 -29.54
CA GLU A 17 -9.26 19.78 -30.00
C GLU A 17 -7.94 19.44 -29.30
N ILE A 18 -7.95 19.32 -27.96
CA ILE A 18 -6.74 18.99 -27.18
C ILE A 18 -6.27 17.55 -27.46
N ALA A 19 -7.20 16.62 -27.66
CA ALA A 19 -6.87 15.25 -28.02
C ALA A 19 -6.55 15.07 -29.52
N GLU A 20 -6.57 16.14 -30.34
CA GLU A 20 -6.35 16.07 -31.79
C GLU A 20 -7.21 14.98 -32.48
N MET A 21 -8.49 14.92 -32.08
CA MET A 21 -9.43 13.87 -32.46
C MET A 21 -10.76 14.46 -32.92
N HIS A 22 -11.48 13.72 -33.76
CA HIS A 22 -12.83 14.13 -34.13
C HIS A 22 -13.83 13.87 -32.97
N PRO A 23 -14.78 14.78 -32.67
CA PRO A 23 -15.78 14.60 -31.61
C PRO A 23 -16.60 13.30 -31.72
N GLN A 24 -16.79 12.79 -32.94
CA GLN A 24 -17.47 11.51 -33.17
C GLN A 24 -16.65 10.32 -32.64
N THR A 25 -15.32 10.38 -32.73
CA THR A 25 -14.39 9.36 -32.20
C THR A 25 -14.45 9.33 -30.68
N LEU A 26 -14.44 10.49 -30.03
CA LEU A 26 -14.67 10.59 -28.57
C LEU A 26 -16.04 10.00 -28.18
N ARG A 27 -17.07 10.18 -29.02
CA ARG A 27 -18.38 9.55 -28.81
C ARG A 27 -18.35 8.04 -28.94
N GLN A 28 -17.58 7.52 -29.89
CA GLN A 28 -17.36 6.09 -30.06
C GLN A 28 -16.62 5.49 -28.86
N TYR A 29 -15.56 6.12 -28.39
CA TYR A 29 -14.74 5.61 -27.29
C TYR A 29 -15.49 5.59 -25.96
N ASP A 30 -16.34 6.59 -25.68
CA ASP A 30 -17.25 6.54 -24.52
C ASP A 30 -18.27 5.40 -24.64
N ARG A 31 -18.85 5.18 -25.82
CA ARG A 31 -19.80 4.06 -26.03
C ARG A 31 -19.13 2.70 -25.82
N LEU A 32 -17.87 2.57 -26.20
CA LEU A 32 -17.06 1.37 -25.96
C LEU A 32 -16.57 1.26 -24.50
N GLY A 33 -16.81 2.28 -23.69
CA GLY A 33 -16.44 2.33 -22.28
C GLY A 33 -14.93 2.50 -22.04
N LEU A 34 -14.17 2.94 -23.06
CA LEU A 34 -12.73 3.19 -22.94
C LEU A 34 -12.43 4.40 -22.05
N VAL A 35 -13.30 5.42 -22.13
CA VAL A 35 -13.25 6.64 -21.31
C VAL A 35 -14.66 6.91 -20.82
N ARG A 36 -14.82 7.24 -19.53
CA ARG A 36 -16.13 7.52 -18.92
C ARG A 36 -16.18 8.97 -18.46
N PRO A 37 -16.53 9.92 -19.34
CA PRO A 37 -16.63 11.32 -18.96
C PRO A 37 -17.74 11.52 -17.93
N SER A 38 -17.55 12.49 -17.05
CA SER A 38 -18.60 12.92 -16.14
C SER A 38 -19.73 13.60 -16.92
N ARG A 39 -20.96 13.49 -16.42
CA ARG A 39 -22.12 14.14 -17.02
C ARG A 39 -22.54 15.33 -16.18
N ALA A 40 -22.53 16.51 -16.79
CA ALA A 40 -23.05 17.71 -16.18
C ALA A 40 -24.59 17.65 -16.03
N PRO A 41 -25.19 18.45 -15.12
CA PRO A 41 -26.62 18.70 -15.14
C PRO A 41 -27.00 19.22 -16.54
N GLY A 42 -27.82 18.46 -17.27
CA GLY A 42 -28.08 18.70 -18.70
C GLY A 42 -27.50 17.65 -19.67
N ARG A 43 -27.00 16.51 -19.18
CA ARG A 43 -26.52 15.35 -19.98
C ARG A 43 -25.29 15.62 -20.88
N ALA A 44 -24.75 16.84 -20.88
CA ALA A 44 -23.53 17.16 -21.60
C ALA A 44 -22.32 16.44 -20.97
N ARG A 45 -21.46 15.88 -21.83
CA ARG A 45 -20.24 15.19 -21.41
C ARG A 45 -19.18 16.22 -21.04
N ARG A 46 -18.55 16.01 -19.88
CA ARG A 46 -17.39 16.76 -19.42
C ARG A 46 -16.24 15.81 -19.18
N TYR A 47 -15.11 16.14 -19.79
CA TYR A 47 -13.86 15.41 -19.72
C TYR A 47 -12.97 16.11 -18.70
N SER A 48 -12.26 15.32 -17.91
CA SER A 48 -11.18 15.80 -17.07
C SER A 48 -9.87 15.84 -17.85
N GLN A 49 -8.81 16.40 -17.25
CA GLN A 49 -7.48 16.37 -17.85
C GLN A 49 -6.99 14.92 -18.03
N ARG A 50 -7.24 14.05 -17.03
CA ARG A 50 -6.90 12.62 -17.12
C ARG A 50 -7.65 11.90 -18.22
N ASP A 51 -8.90 12.27 -18.49
CA ASP A 51 -9.66 11.69 -19.60
C ASP A 51 -9.00 12.02 -20.95
N ILE A 52 -8.50 13.26 -21.10
CA ILE A 52 -7.82 13.71 -22.32
C ILE A 52 -6.50 12.96 -22.52
N GLU A 53 -5.68 12.84 -21.47
CA GLU A 53 -4.43 12.06 -21.52
C GLU A 53 -4.69 10.61 -21.93
N LYS A 54 -5.75 10.00 -21.39
CA LYS A 54 -6.17 8.65 -21.76
C LYS A 54 -6.61 8.56 -23.22
N LEU A 55 -7.34 9.56 -23.74
CA LEU A 55 -7.72 9.62 -25.15
C LEU A 55 -6.49 9.68 -26.07
N GLN A 56 -5.48 10.48 -25.72
CA GLN A 56 -4.23 10.57 -26.47
C GLN A 56 -3.46 9.24 -26.44
N GLN A 57 -3.40 8.54 -25.30
CA GLN A 57 -2.81 7.21 -25.24
C GLN A 57 -3.53 6.18 -26.11
N ILE A 58 -4.86 6.18 -26.09
CA ILE A 58 -5.69 5.33 -26.95
C ILE A 58 -5.40 5.64 -28.43
N GLN A 59 -5.21 6.90 -28.79
CA GLN A 59 -4.85 7.32 -30.15
C GLN A 59 -3.55 6.70 -30.61
N VAL A 60 -2.50 6.81 -29.79
CA VAL A 60 -1.17 6.30 -30.09
C VAL A 60 -1.20 4.78 -30.28
N LEU A 61 -1.88 4.06 -29.38
CA LEU A 61 -2.04 2.61 -29.49
C LEU A 61 -2.86 2.21 -30.74
N SER A 62 -3.90 2.97 -31.06
CA SER A 62 -4.71 2.72 -32.26
C SER A 62 -3.91 2.96 -33.53
N GLN A 63 -3.04 3.97 -33.58
CA GLN A 63 -2.15 4.24 -34.72
C GLN A 63 -1.07 3.16 -34.88
N GLN A 64 -0.67 2.50 -33.80
CA GLN A 64 0.22 1.34 -33.81
C GLN A 64 -0.45 0.04 -34.28
N GLY A 65 -1.73 0.08 -34.66
CA GLY A 65 -2.47 -1.08 -35.17
C GLY A 65 -3.13 -1.95 -34.10
N VAL A 66 -3.17 -1.51 -32.84
CA VAL A 66 -3.88 -2.23 -31.78
C VAL A 66 -5.40 -2.06 -31.97
N SER A 67 -6.14 -3.16 -31.91
CA SER A 67 -7.60 -3.12 -31.98
C SER A 67 -8.20 -2.43 -30.75
N LEU A 68 -9.37 -1.80 -30.89
CA LEU A 68 -10.04 -1.11 -29.78
C LEU A 68 -10.37 -2.07 -28.61
N GLU A 69 -10.68 -3.34 -28.90
CA GLU A 69 -10.85 -4.37 -27.86
C GLU A 69 -9.53 -4.71 -27.16
N GLY A 70 -8.42 -4.74 -27.91
CA GLY A 70 -7.08 -4.89 -27.34
C GLY A 70 -6.74 -3.75 -26.39
N ILE A 71 -6.98 -2.50 -26.81
CA ILE A 71 -6.79 -1.32 -25.96
C ILE A 71 -7.68 -1.38 -24.72
N ARG A 72 -8.96 -1.77 -24.86
CA ARG A 72 -9.87 -1.97 -23.73
C ARG A 72 -9.31 -2.97 -22.72
N ARG A 73 -8.77 -4.09 -23.21
CA ARG A 73 -8.19 -5.14 -22.37
C ARG A 73 -6.92 -4.66 -21.66
N ILE A 74 -6.05 -3.93 -22.36
CA ILE A 74 -4.83 -3.34 -21.79
C ILE A 74 -5.20 -2.39 -20.65
N LEU A 75 -6.10 -1.44 -20.89
CA LEU A 75 -6.53 -0.48 -19.86
C LEU A 75 -7.17 -1.18 -18.65
N GLN A 76 -7.94 -2.25 -18.89
CA GLN A 76 -8.52 -3.05 -17.79
C GLN A 76 -7.42 -3.71 -16.96
N LEU A 77 -6.41 -4.29 -17.60
CA LEU A 77 -5.28 -4.93 -16.92
C LEU A 77 -4.44 -3.92 -16.16
N GLU A 78 -4.17 -2.74 -16.71
CA GLU A 78 -3.46 -1.66 -16.03
C GLU A 78 -4.19 -1.22 -14.76
N ASN A 79 -5.52 -1.06 -14.82
CA ASN A 79 -6.33 -0.76 -13.64
C ASN A 79 -6.25 -1.86 -12.59
N GLN A 80 -6.27 -3.14 -13.00
CA GLN A 80 -6.11 -4.27 -12.09
C GLN A 80 -4.72 -4.28 -11.44
N VAL A 81 -3.67 -4.03 -12.22
CA VAL A 81 -2.29 -3.94 -11.70
C VAL A 81 -2.17 -2.78 -10.70
N ALA A 82 -2.74 -1.61 -11.00
CA ALA A 82 -2.75 -0.48 -10.09
C ALA A 82 -3.48 -0.81 -8.77
N ALA A 83 -4.66 -1.44 -8.85
CA ALA A 83 -5.42 -1.87 -7.68
C ALA A 83 -4.66 -2.91 -6.84
N LEU A 84 -4.04 -3.90 -7.49
CA LEU A 84 -3.23 -4.91 -6.82
C LEU A 84 -2.01 -4.29 -6.14
N ARG A 85 -1.30 -3.37 -6.81
CA ARG A 85 -0.17 -2.63 -6.21
C ARG A 85 -0.59 -1.84 -4.99
N SER A 86 -1.74 -1.16 -5.06
CA SER A 86 -2.31 -0.45 -3.90
C SER A 86 -2.61 -1.40 -2.75
N ARG A 87 -3.21 -2.56 -3.05
CA ARG A 87 -3.53 -3.57 -2.02
C ARG A 87 -2.29 -4.19 -1.40
N VAL A 88 -1.26 -4.47 -2.19
CA VAL A 88 0.05 -4.93 -1.68
C VAL A 88 0.64 -3.88 -0.75
N ALA A 89 0.66 -2.61 -1.15
CA ALA A 89 1.20 -1.53 -0.31
C ALA A 89 0.41 -1.32 0.99
N GLU A 90 -0.90 -1.55 0.98
CA GLU A 90 -1.75 -1.53 2.17
C GLU A 90 -1.41 -2.70 3.11
N LEU A 91 -1.43 -3.93 2.58
CA LEU A 91 -1.13 -5.15 3.36
C LEU A 91 0.30 -5.15 3.91
N SER A 92 1.27 -4.64 3.15
CA SER A 92 2.65 -4.49 3.62
C SER A 92 2.73 -3.57 4.83
N ARG A 93 1.99 -2.46 4.84
CA ARG A 93 1.91 -1.55 5.99
C ARG A 93 1.24 -2.20 7.20
N GLU A 94 0.12 -2.91 6.98
CA GLU A 94 -0.56 -3.65 8.06
C GLU A 94 0.35 -4.71 8.70
N LEU A 95 1.14 -5.43 7.89
CA LEU A 95 2.10 -6.42 8.39
C LEU A 95 3.24 -5.79 9.18
N GLU A 96 3.72 -4.63 8.76
CA GLU A 96 4.75 -3.88 9.47
C GLU A 96 4.23 -3.41 10.84
N ASP A 97 3.05 -2.77 10.87
CA ASP A 97 2.39 -2.37 12.11
C ASP A 97 2.13 -3.54 13.07
N ALA A 98 1.71 -4.69 12.53
CA ALA A 98 1.46 -5.88 13.33
C ALA A 98 2.76 -6.46 13.92
N ARG A 99 3.86 -6.43 13.17
CA ARG A 99 5.19 -6.84 13.64
C ARG A 99 5.68 -5.92 14.75
N ASP A 100 5.56 -4.60 14.56
CA ASP A 100 5.97 -3.62 15.56
C ASP A 100 5.22 -3.79 16.89
N ARG A 101 3.90 -4.00 16.84
CA ARG A 101 3.08 -4.28 18.03
C ARG A 101 3.47 -5.60 18.70
N ALA A 102 3.77 -6.63 17.92
CA ALA A 102 4.21 -7.92 18.45
C ALA A 102 5.57 -7.81 19.13
N GLU A 103 6.52 -7.09 18.52
CA GLU A 103 7.82 -6.79 19.12
C GLU A 103 7.69 -5.95 20.38
N GLU A 104 6.77 -4.98 20.38
CA GLU A 104 6.51 -4.15 21.55
C GLU A 104 5.94 -4.97 22.72
N SER A 105 4.94 -5.80 22.44
CA SER A 105 4.32 -6.69 23.41
C SER A 105 5.29 -7.76 23.92
N SER A 106 6.26 -8.17 23.10
CA SER A 106 7.29 -9.16 23.44
C SER A 106 8.40 -8.62 24.36
N ARG A 107 8.45 -7.30 24.60
CA ARG A 107 9.42 -6.74 25.55
C ARG A 107 8.95 -7.01 26.97
N ILE A 108 9.79 -7.68 27.75
CA ILE A 108 9.60 -7.88 29.18
C ILE A 108 10.58 -6.99 29.94
N PHE A 109 10.10 -6.39 31.03
CA PHE A 109 10.92 -5.62 31.95
C PHE A 109 11.28 -6.51 33.13
N ALA A 110 12.57 -6.66 33.41
CA ALA A 110 13.05 -7.37 34.59
C ALA A 110 13.59 -6.35 35.60
N ALA A 111 13.29 -6.56 36.88
CA ALA A 111 13.92 -5.82 37.97
C ALA A 111 15.33 -6.41 38.21
N GLY A 112 16.35 -5.57 38.05
CA GLY A 112 17.71 -5.87 38.42
C GLY A 112 17.90 -5.87 39.93
N VAL A 113 18.91 -6.59 40.40
CA VAL A 113 19.20 -6.77 41.84
C VAL A 113 19.63 -5.45 42.53
N GLY A 114 19.98 -4.43 41.74
CA GLY A 114 20.28 -3.07 42.21
C GLY A 114 19.08 -2.11 42.18
N GLY A 115 17.88 -2.58 41.84
CA GLY A 115 16.67 -1.75 41.68
C GLY A 115 16.54 -1.09 40.30
N ASP A 116 17.44 -1.38 39.37
CA ASP A 116 17.39 -0.91 37.98
C ASP A 116 16.40 -1.74 37.14
N VAL A 117 15.75 -1.11 36.15
CA VAL A 117 14.83 -1.80 35.24
C VAL A 117 15.56 -2.12 33.93
N VAL A 118 15.68 -3.41 33.60
CA VAL A 118 16.34 -3.86 32.37
C VAL A 118 15.31 -4.33 31.37
N ARG A 119 15.39 -3.79 30.15
CA ARG A 119 14.55 -4.21 29.02
C ARG A 119 15.12 -5.47 28.39
N MET A 120 14.30 -6.52 28.29
CA MET A 120 14.71 -7.81 27.74
C MET A 120 13.70 -8.31 26.71
N ALA A 121 14.16 -9.11 25.74
CA ALA A 121 13.27 -9.83 24.83
C ALA A 121 12.62 -11.01 25.55
N ARG A 122 11.35 -11.33 25.25
CA ARG A 122 10.67 -12.53 25.78
C ARG A 122 11.50 -13.78 25.48
N GLY A 123 11.77 -14.59 26.50
CA GLY A 123 12.57 -15.81 26.38
C GLY A 123 14.10 -15.63 26.48
N ALA A 124 14.59 -14.39 26.60
CA ALA A 124 16.00 -14.15 26.91
C ALA A 124 16.29 -14.51 28.38
N ARG A 125 17.14 -15.50 28.63
CA ARG A 125 17.62 -15.82 29.98
C ARG A 125 18.66 -14.77 30.37
N PRO A 126 18.55 -14.13 31.56
CA PRO A 126 19.59 -13.23 32.04
C PRO A 126 20.93 -13.97 32.05
N ARG A 127 21.97 -13.35 31.49
CA ARG A 127 23.31 -13.94 31.45
C ARG A 127 23.74 -14.22 32.89
N ALA A 128 24.07 -15.48 33.19
CA ALA A 128 24.64 -15.84 34.48
C ALA A 128 25.95 -15.07 34.65
N ARG A 129 25.96 -14.08 35.56
CA ARG A 129 27.20 -13.40 35.94
C ARG A 129 28.08 -14.41 36.69
N LYS A 130 29.35 -14.49 36.31
CA LYS A 130 30.40 -15.29 36.97
C LYS A 130 30.80 -14.72 38.35
N ILE A 131 29.84 -14.25 39.15
CA ILE A 131 30.12 -13.72 40.50
C ILE A 131 29.05 -14.23 41.45
N SER A 132 29.15 -15.49 41.81
CA SER A 132 28.54 -16.02 43.02
C SER A 132 29.67 -16.54 43.92
N GLN A 133 30.18 -15.67 44.78
CA GLN A 133 31.07 -16.04 45.89
C GLN A 133 30.26 -16.53 47.10
N ALA A 134 29.24 -17.37 46.87
CA ALA A 134 28.49 -17.97 47.96
C ALA A 134 29.23 -19.23 48.43
N VAL A 135 29.97 -19.12 49.53
CA VAL A 135 30.54 -20.28 50.24
C VAL A 135 29.44 -20.87 51.12
N VAL A 136 29.01 -22.10 50.81
CA VAL A 136 28.08 -22.85 51.64
C VAL A 136 28.90 -23.74 52.58
N LEU A 137 28.78 -23.54 53.89
CA LEU A 137 29.38 -24.42 54.89
C LEU A 137 28.59 -25.74 54.94
N TYR A 138 29.16 -26.80 54.36
CA TYR A 138 28.62 -28.14 54.45
C TYR A 138 28.86 -28.70 55.86
N ARG A 139 27.77 -28.98 56.60
CA ARG A 139 27.81 -29.67 57.88
C ARG A 139 27.31 -31.12 57.70
N PRO A 140 28.19 -32.13 57.73
CA PRO A 140 27.75 -33.51 57.60
C PRO A 140 26.90 -33.95 58.80
N PRO A 141 25.88 -34.81 58.60
CA PRO A 141 25.07 -35.33 59.69
C PRO A 141 25.91 -36.22 60.60
N ARG A 142 25.85 -35.99 61.91
CA ARG A 142 26.49 -36.84 62.92
C ARG A 142 25.81 -38.20 62.90
N GLN A 143 26.58 -39.25 62.59
CA GLN A 143 26.19 -40.62 62.89
C GLN A 143 25.99 -40.74 64.40
N GLN A 144 24.75 -40.98 64.83
CA GLN A 144 24.46 -41.51 66.15
C GLN A 144 24.79 -43.00 66.11
N GLU A 145 25.92 -43.37 66.72
CA GLU A 145 26.16 -44.74 67.15
C GLU A 145 26.03 -44.80 68.67
N ARG A 146 25.50 -45.94 69.12
CA ARG A 146 24.92 -46.23 70.43
C ARG A 146 25.92 -46.23 71.58
#